data_AF-A0A7Y5CUQ4-F1
#
_entry.id   AF-A0A7Y5CUQ4-F1
#
_cell.length_a   1.000
_cell.length_b   1.000
_cell.length_c   1.000
_cell.angle_alpha   90.00
_cell.angle_beta   90.00
_cell.angle_gamma   90.00
#
_symmetry.space_group_name_H-M   'P 1'
#
loop_
_entity.id
_entity.type
_entity.pdbx_description
1 polymer ?
#
loop_
_entity_poly.entity_id
_entity_poly.type
_entity_poly.pdbx_seq_one_letter_code
_entity_poly.pdbx_strand_id
1 'polypeptide(L)'
;MSIVSPSLISAIPIGIGATLTFDLWAQFLRYAFKVTPSNLCLVGRWLRYMPAGIFRHSNIAAASPKRAECAVGWIAHYMIGITFAIAFVAFMGNDWLQRPTLIPAIVYGVVTVLAPFAIMQPSFGFGFAAAKLPNPAQV
;
A
#
# COMPACT_ATOMS: atom_id res chain seq x y z
N MET A 1 -22.82 4.45 22.02
CA MET A 1 -21.46 4.13 21.53
C MET A 1 -21.64 3.07 20.44
N SER A 2 -21.91 3.50 19.20
CA SER A 2 -22.14 2.57 18.09
C SER A 2 -20.79 2.04 17.63
N ILE A 3 -20.50 0.80 18.00
CA ILE A 3 -19.27 0.10 17.66
C ILE A 3 -19.36 -0.22 16.16
N VAL A 4 -18.85 0.70 15.32
CA VAL A 4 -18.73 0.58 13.86
C VAL A 4 -20.09 0.53 13.13
N SER A 5 -20.39 1.56 12.33
CA SER A 5 -21.59 1.55 11.47
C SER A 5 -21.50 0.41 10.45
N PRO A 6 -22.61 -0.28 10.09
CA PRO A 6 -22.62 -1.37 9.12
C PRO A 6 -21.92 -1.00 7.79
N SER A 7 -21.96 0.28 7.43
CA SER A 7 -21.26 0.85 6.28
C SER A 7 -19.73 0.68 6.30
N LEU A 8 -19.10 0.68 7.47
CA LEU A 8 -17.63 0.53 7.57
C LEU A 8 -17.20 -0.94 7.47
N ILE A 9 -18.06 -1.89 7.85
CA ILE A 9 -17.80 -3.32 7.64
C ILE A 9 -17.77 -3.62 6.13
N SER A 10 -18.66 -3.00 5.37
CA SER A 10 -18.67 -3.10 3.89
C SER A 10 -17.40 -2.58 3.24
N ALA A 11 -16.59 -1.75 3.92
CA ALA A 11 -15.31 -1.26 3.39
C ALA A 11 -14.20 -2.32 3.39
N ILE A 12 -14.32 -3.37 4.20
CA ILE A 12 -13.33 -4.47 4.27
C ILE A 12 -13.20 -5.19 2.91
N PRO A 13 -14.29 -5.75 2.32
CA PRO A 13 -14.19 -6.38 1.01
C PRO A 13 -13.78 -5.40 -0.10
N ILE A 14 -14.13 -4.11 0.02
CA ILE A 14 -13.68 -3.06 -0.92
C ILE A 14 -12.15 -2.93 -0.87
N GLY A 15 -11.58 -2.84 0.33
CA GLY A 15 -10.13 -2.74 0.50
C GLY A 15 -9.37 -3.98 0.02
N ILE A 16 -9.89 -5.17 0.31
CA ILE A 16 -9.33 -6.43 -0.20
C ILE A 16 -9.38 -6.44 -1.74
N GLY A 17 -10.53 -6.12 -2.34
CA GLY A 17 -10.71 -6.10 -3.79
C GLY A 17 -9.82 -5.07 -4.49
N ALA A 18 -9.68 -3.87 -3.92
CA ALA A 18 -8.80 -2.84 -4.43
C ALA A 18 -7.33 -3.28 -4.38
N THR A 19 -6.90 -3.86 -3.26
CA THR A 19 -5.53 -4.39 -3.09
C THR A 19 -5.24 -5.51 -4.08
N LEU A 20 -6.17 -6.46 -4.22
CA LEU A 20 -6.03 -7.55 -5.18
C LEU A 20 -5.98 -7.04 -6.63
N THR A 21 -6.76 -6.02 -6.97
CA THR A 21 -6.73 -5.40 -8.31
C THR A 21 -5.39 -4.75 -8.58
N PHE A 22 -4.80 -4.08 -7.58
CA PHE A 22 -3.44 -3.54 -7.67
C PHE A 22 -2.40 -4.65 -7.88
N ASP A 23 -2.53 -5.77 -7.15
CA ASP A 23 -1.62 -6.92 -7.31
C ASP A 23 -1.71 -7.54 -8.70
N LEU A 24 -2.94 -7.73 -9.21
CA LEU A 24 -3.19 -8.25 -10.55
C LEU A 24 -2.66 -7.29 -11.63
N TRP A 25 -2.82 -5.98 -11.42
CA TRP A 25 -2.25 -4.97 -12.30
C TRP A 25 -0.73 -5.02 -12.33
N ALA A 26 -0.07 -5.16 -11.17
CA ALA A 26 1.37 -5.31 -11.09
C ALA A 26 1.85 -6.58 -11.82
N GLN A 27 1.11 -7.69 -11.73
CA GLN A 27 1.43 -8.90 -12.49
C GLN A 27 1.20 -8.70 -13.99
N PHE A 28 0.14 -8.03 -14.40
CA PHE A 28 -0.09 -7.68 -15.79
C PHE A 28 1.08 -6.85 -16.35
N LEU A 29 1.52 -5.81 -15.63
CA LEU A 29 2.68 -5.01 -16.02
C LEU A 29 3.97 -5.83 -16.11
N ARG A 30 4.15 -6.80 -15.22
CA ARG A 30 5.28 -7.74 -15.29
C ARG A 30 5.27 -8.57 -16.55
N TYR A 31 4.12 -9.15 -16.92
CA TYR A 31 4.04 -10.04 -18.08
C TYR A 31 4.01 -9.28 -19.41
N ALA A 32 3.29 -8.16 -19.48
CA ALA A 32 3.12 -7.39 -20.72
C ALA A 32 4.28 -6.43 -20.98
N PHE A 33 4.84 -5.79 -19.94
CA PHE A 33 5.81 -4.71 -20.08
C PHE A 33 7.15 -4.97 -19.39
N LYS A 34 7.34 -6.16 -18.78
CA LYS A 34 8.57 -6.55 -18.07
C LYS A 34 8.95 -5.60 -16.91
N VAL A 35 7.96 -4.91 -16.34
CA VAL A 35 8.13 -4.08 -15.14
C VAL A 35 8.21 -4.99 -13.92
N THR A 36 9.22 -4.81 -13.07
CA THR A 36 9.40 -5.67 -11.88
C THR A 36 8.44 -5.21 -10.78
N PRO A 37 7.53 -6.06 -10.27
CA PRO A 37 6.65 -5.69 -9.17
C PRO A 37 7.43 -5.33 -7.90
N SER A 38 6.84 -4.45 -7.09
CA SER A 38 7.40 -4.09 -5.79
C SER A 38 7.57 -5.31 -4.87
N ASN A 39 8.73 -5.42 -4.23
CA ASN A 39 9.01 -6.50 -3.30
C ASN A 39 8.42 -6.21 -1.91
N LEU A 40 7.23 -6.77 -1.63
CA LEU A 40 6.54 -6.62 -0.34
C LEU A 40 7.33 -7.16 0.85
N CYS A 41 8.30 -8.06 0.65
CA CYS A 41 9.19 -8.49 1.73
C CYS A 41 9.99 -7.32 2.33
N LEU A 42 10.29 -6.28 1.55
CA LEU A 42 10.94 -5.06 2.06
C LEU A 42 10.03 -4.28 3.01
N VAL A 43 8.73 -4.22 2.72
CA VAL A 43 7.73 -3.61 3.63
C VAL A 43 7.70 -4.37 4.95
N GLY A 44 7.66 -5.69 4.92
CA GLY A 44 7.70 -6.46 6.15
C GLY A 44 9.04 -6.37 6.87
N ARG A 45 10.17 -6.30 6.14
CA ARG A 45 11.49 -6.07 6.73
C ARG A 45 11.48 -4.75 7.51
N TRP A 46 10.98 -3.69 6.89
CA TRP A 46 10.84 -2.36 7.51
C TRP A 46 10.02 -2.41 8.79
N LEU A 47 8.82 -2.99 8.73
CA LEU A 47 7.95 -3.15 9.90
C LEU A 47 8.59 -3.97 11.01
N ARG A 48 9.41 -4.98 10.66
CA ARG A 48 10.12 -5.81 11.64
C ARG A 48 11.34 -5.11 12.27
N TYR A 49 11.81 -4.00 11.69
CA TYR A 49 12.84 -3.14 12.26
C TYR A 49 12.26 -2.04 13.17
N MET A 50 11.00 -1.63 12.98
CA MET A 50 10.36 -0.59 13.78
C MET A 50 10.36 -0.84 15.31
N PRO A 51 10.14 -2.07 15.84
CA PRO A 51 10.24 -2.32 17.28
C PRO A 51 11.62 -2.03 17.88
N ALA A 52 12.68 -2.02 17.06
CA ALA A 52 14.03 -1.64 17.46
C ALA A 52 14.31 -0.12 17.26
N GLY A 53 13.28 0.69 16.97
CA GLY A 53 13.40 2.12 16.73
C GLY A 53 13.94 2.50 15.35
N ILE A 54 14.14 1.53 14.46
CA ILE A 54 14.69 1.77 13.12
C ILE A 54 13.53 1.95 12.14
N PHE A 55 13.16 3.20 11.91
CA PHE A 55 12.09 3.58 10.98
C PHE A 55 12.60 4.00 9.60
N ARG A 56 13.90 4.21 9.43
CA ARG A 56 14.52 4.61 8.16
C ARG A 56 15.80 3.82 7.93
N HIS A 57 16.04 3.45 6.68
CA HIS A 57 17.24 2.75 6.24
C HIS A 57 17.99 3.59 5.21
N SER A 58 19.32 3.48 5.19
CA SER A 58 20.14 4.01 4.08
C SER A 58 19.90 3.24 2.78
N ASN A 59 19.74 1.92 2.90
CA ASN A 59 19.26 1.02 1.86
C ASN A 59 18.65 -0.22 2.50
N ILE A 60 17.32 -0.34 2.48
CA ILE A 60 16.63 -1.48 3.10
C ILE A 60 16.93 -2.82 2.42
N ALA A 61 17.26 -2.81 1.13
CA ALA A 61 17.59 -4.03 0.40
C ALA A 61 18.88 -4.67 0.94
N ALA A 62 19.81 -3.87 1.44
CA ALA A 62 21.05 -4.30 2.08
C ALA A 62 20.90 -4.65 3.57
N ALA A 63 19.78 -4.27 4.21
CA ALA A 63 19.53 -4.62 5.60
C ALA A 63 19.34 -6.13 5.77
N SER A 64 19.80 -6.69 6.89
CA SER A 64 19.68 -8.13 7.15
C SER A 64 18.21 -8.58 7.11
N PRO A 65 17.88 -9.67 6.39
CA PRO A 65 16.52 -10.20 6.36
C PRO A 65 16.01 -10.55 7.76
N LYS A 66 14.70 -10.39 7.98
CA LYS A 66 14.02 -10.78 9.22
C LYS A 66 13.12 -11.99 8.97
N ARG A 67 13.00 -12.86 9.97
CA ARG A 67 12.08 -14.02 9.91
C ARG A 67 10.66 -13.56 9.57
N ALA A 68 10.04 -14.24 8.60
CA ALA A 68 8.69 -13.98 8.12
C ALA A 68 8.45 -12.57 7.52
N GLU A 69 9.50 -11.87 7.07
CA GLU A 69 9.35 -10.51 6.49
C GLU A 69 8.39 -10.47 5.30
N CYS A 70 8.38 -11.48 4.43
CA CYS A 70 7.42 -11.53 3.32
C CYS A 70 5.98 -11.64 3.81
N ALA A 71 5.69 -12.54 4.75
CA ALA A 71 4.34 -12.71 5.30
C ALA A 71 3.85 -11.42 5.99
N VAL A 72 4.71 -10.77 6.78
CA VAL A 72 4.41 -9.49 7.42
C VAL A 72 4.14 -8.41 6.38
N GLY A 73 4.93 -8.37 5.30
CA GLY A 73 4.74 -7.44 4.18
C GLY A 73 3.39 -7.62 3.50
N TRP A 74 3.01 -8.86 3.18
CA TRP A 74 1.71 -9.18 2.59
C TRP A 74 0.54 -8.82 3.51
N ILE A 75 0.62 -9.16 4.80
CA ILE A 75 -0.41 -8.79 5.78
C ILE A 75 -0.53 -7.27 5.85
N ALA A 76 0.59 -6.56 5.94
CA ALA A 76 0.60 -5.11 6.00
C ALA A 76 -0.02 -4.47 4.75
N HIS A 77 0.31 -4.98 3.56
CA HIS A 77 -0.24 -4.52 2.28
C HIS A 77 -1.79 -4.57 2.27
N TYR A 78 -2.38 -5.70 2.64
CA TYR A 78 -3.83 -5.84 2.72
C TYR A 78 -4.45 -5.00 3.84
N MET A 79 -3.79 -4.89 5.00
CA MET A 79 -4.27 -4.06 6.10
C MET A 79 -4.26 -2.57 5.75
N ILE A 80 -3.25 -2.10 5.01
CA ILE A 80 -3.18 -0.71 4.51
C ILE A 80 -4.32 -0.47 3.52
N GLY A 81 -4.55 -1.38 2.57
CA GLY A 81 -5.65 -1.27 1.61
C GLY A 81 -7.03 -1.22 2.28
N ILE A 82 -7.27 -2.09 3.27
CA ILE A 82 -8.49 -2.07 4.10
C ILE A 82 -8.61 -0.73 4.84
N THR A 83 -7.53 -0.24 5.44
CA THR A 83 -7.52 1.03 6.17
C THR A 83 -7.86 2.21 5.25
N PHE A 84 -7.30 2.23 4.03
CA PHE A 84 -7.62 3.26 3.04
C PHE A 84 -9.08 3.19 2.57
N ALA A 85 -9.64 2.00 2.38
CA ALA A 85 -11.04 1.84 2.02
C ALA A 85 -11.99 2.30 3.15
N ILE A 86 -11.68 1.96 4.41
CA ILE A 86 -12.43 2.43 5.58
C ILE A 86 -12.40 3.96 5.65
N ALA A 87 -11.23 4.58 5.49
CA ALA A 87 -11.07 6.03 5.50
C ALA A 87 -11.85 6.70 4.35
N PHE A 88 -11.83 6.11 3.15
CA PHE A 88 -12.61 6.59 2.01
C PHE A 88 -14.11 6.56 2.28
N VAL A 89 -14.64 5.42 2.75
CA VAL A 89 -16.07 5.28 3.07
C VAL A 89 -16.48 6.20 4.21
N ALA A 90 -15.62 6.37 5.23
CA ALA A 90 -15.88 7.31 6.31
C ALA A 90 -15.95 8.77 5.82
N PHE A 91 -15.13 9.13 4.82
CA PHE A 91 -15.12 10.46 4.23
C PHE A 91 -16.28 10.71 3.26
N MET A 92 -16.58 9.74 2.38
CA MET A 92 -17.64 9.85 1.37
C MET A 92 -19.05 9.60 1.92
N GLY A 93 -19.15 8.89 3.05
CA GLY A 93 -20.41 8.52 3.66
C GLY A 93 -21.12 7.35 2.97
N ASN A 94 -22.29 6.99 3.52
CA ASN A 94 -23.07 5.83 3.06
C ASN A 94 -23.70 6.03 1.68
N ASP A 95 -23.92 7.27 1.26
CA ASP A 95 -24.54 7.58 -0.03
C ASP A 95 -23.67 7.10 -1.20
N TRP A 96 -22.35 7.20 -1.08
CA TRP A 96 -21.44 6.68 -2.10
C TRP A 96 -21.48 5.16 -2.18
N LEU A 97 -21.66 4.45 -1.05
CA LEU A 97 -21.82 2.99 -1.07
C LEU A 97 -23.11 2.55 -1.79
N GLN A 98 -24.18 3.33 -1.65
CA GLN A 98 -25.45 3.05 -2.33
C GLN A 98 -25.42 3.42 -3.81
N ARG A 99 -24.65 4.45 -4.18
CA ARG A 99 -24.56 4.98 -5.54
C ARG A 99 -23.09 5.26 -5.90
N PRO A 100 -22.28 4.21 -6.13
CA PRO A 100 -20.86 4.37 -6.36
C PRO A 100 -20.61 5.16 -7.64
N THR A 101 -19.79 6.20 -7.52
CA THR A 101 -19.31 7.00 -8.65
C THR A 101 -17.80 6.86 -8.77
N LEU A 102 -17.31 6.87 -10.02
CA LEU A 102 -15.92 6.54 -10.32
C LEU A 102 -14.94 7.65 -9.96
N ILE A 103 -15.30 8.91 -10.19
CA ILE A 103 -14.43 10.08 -10.02
C ILE A 103 -13.81 10.15 -8.60
N PRO A 104 -14.59 10.14 -7.49
CA PRO A 104 -14.00 10.23 -6.16
C PRO A 104 -13.09 9.04 -5.84
N ALA A 105 -13.41 7.83 -6.32
CA ALA A 105 -12.56 6.66 -6.12
C ALA A 105 -11.22 6.78 -6.85
N ILE A 106 -11.21 7.28 -8.09
CA ILE A 106 -9.97 7.53 -8.84
C ILE A 106 -9.13 8.60 -8.17
N VAL A 107 -9.73 9.75 -7.82
CA VAL A 107 -9.02 10.86 -7.16
C VAL A 107 -8.40 10.37 -5.86
N TYR A 108 -9.15 9.65 -5.04
CA TYR A 108 -8.66 9.08 -3.80
C TYR A 108 -7.51 8.08 -4.04
N GLY A 109 -7.66 7.18 -5.02
CA GLY A 109 -6.60 6.27 -5.43
C GLY A 109 -5.30 6.99 -5.77
N VAL A 110 -5.36 8.04 -6.59
CA VAL A 110 -4.18 8.87 -6.94
C VAL A 110 -3.56 9.50 -5.71
N VAL A 111 -4.37 10.05 -4.79
CA VAL A 111 -3.87 10.65 -3.55
C VAL A 111 -3.16 9.61 -2.67
N THR A 112 -3.68 8.38 -2.59
CA THR A 112 -3.05 7.33 -1.77
C THR A 112 -1.66 6.91 -2.26
N VAL A 113 -1.33 7.11 -3.55
CA VAL A 113 0.01 6.87 -4.10
C VAL A 113 1.07 7.78 -3.48
N LEU A 114 0.68 8.93 -2.93
CA LEU A 114 1.60 9.82 -2.21
C LEU A 114 2.20 9.15 -0.98
N ALA A 115 1.46 8.26 -0.30
CA ALA A 115 1.96 7.56 0.88
C ALA A 115 3.21 6.71 0.58
N PRO A 116 3.22 5.78 -0.40
CA PRO A 116 4.43 5.07 -0.75
C PRO A 116 5.51 6.01 -1.28
N PHE A 117 5.19 6.99 -2.14
CA PHE A 117 6.22 7.85 -2.76
C PHE A 117 6.90 8.83 -1.79
N ALA A 118 6.16 9.39 -0.84
CA ALA A 118 6.67 10.40 0.08
C ALA A 118 7.11 9.84 1.44
N ILE A 119 6.62 8.65 1.84
CA ILE A 119 6.89 8.07 3.16
C ILE A 119 7.68 6.77 3.02
N MET A 120 7.14 5.78 2.32
CA MET A 120 7.74 4.44 2.24
C MET A 120 9.08 4.45 1.50
N GLN A 121 9.11 4.99 0.27
CA GLN A 121 10.30 5.02 -0.58
C GLN A 121 11.47 5.78 0.08
N PRO A 122 11.27 6.97 0.68
CA PRO A 122 12.33 7.62 1.46
C PRO A 122 12.76 6.83 2.69
N SER A 123 11.83 6.17 3.39
CA SER A 123 12.15 5.36 4.57
C SER A 123 12.96 4.11 4.23
N PHE A 124 12.85 3.62 2.99
CA PHE A 124 13.68 2.53 2.48
C PHE A 124 15.08 2.97 2.06
N GLY A 125 15.33 4.28 1.98
CA GLY A 125 16.56 4.86 1.45
C GLY A 125 16.53 5.10 -0.07
N PHE A 126 15.39 4.84 -0.73
CA PHE A 126 15.24 4.97 -2.17
C PHE A 126 14.92 6.40 -2.62
N GLY A 127 14.70 7.33 -1.69
CA GLY A 127 14.40 8.74 -1.98
C GLY A 127 12.93 8.98 -2.33
N PHE A 128 12.58 10.24 -2.57
CA PHE A 128 11.21 10.63 -2.96
C PHE A 128 10.85 9.96 -4.29
N ALA A 129 9.69 9.28 -4.33
CA ALA A 129 9.26 8.49 -5.48
C ALA A 129 10.36 7.56 -6.03
N ALA A 130 11.18 6.98 -5.12
CA ALA A 130 12.28 6.09 -5.45
C ALA A 130 13.36 6.65 -6.41
N ALA A 131 13.52 7.97 -6.45
CA ALA A 131 14.45 8.66 -7.35
C ALA A 131 15.92 8.22 -7.24
N LYS A 132 16.33 7.52 -6.17
CA LYS A 132 17.69 7.00 -5.97
C LYS A 132 17.88 5.55 -6.45
N LEU A 133 16.83 4.89 -6.97
CA LEU A 133 16.99 3.57 -7.57
C LEU A 133 17.70 3.65 -8.94
N PRO A 134 18.39 2.60 -9.39
CA PRO A 134 19.05 2.58 -10.70
C PRO A 134 18.11 2.81 -11.88
N ASN A 135 16.83 2.46 -11.74
CA ASN A 135 15.82 2.68 -12.76
C ASN A 135 14.51 3.23 -12.16
N PRO A 136 14.43 4.54 -11.86
CA PRO A 136 13.28 5.15 -11.19
C PRO A 136 11.96 5.07 -11.98
N ALA A 137 12.03 4.94 -13.30
CA ALA A 137 10.83 4.88 -14.16
C ALA A 137 10.08 3.54 -14.09
N GLN A 138 10.63 2.54 -13.39
CA GLN A 138 10.03 1.21 -13.23
C GLN A 138 9.37 1.00 -11.85
N VAL A 139 9.20 2.07 -11.07
CA VAL A 139 8.69 2.05 -9.69
C VAL A 139 7.23 2.47 -9.63
#